data_AF-A0A848UDL7-F1
#
_entry.id   AF-A0A848UDL7-F1
#
_cell.length_a   1.000
_cell.length_b   1.000
_cell.length_c   1.000
_cell.angle_alpha   90.00
_cell.angle_beta   90.00
_cell.angle_gamma   90.00
#
_symmetry.space_group_name_H-M   'P 1'
#
loop_
_entity.id
_entity.type
_entity.pdbx_description
1 polymer ?
#
loop_
_entity_poly.entity_id
_entity_poly.type
_entity_poly.pdbx_seq_one_letter_code
_entity_poly.pdbx_strand_id
1 'polypeptide(L)'
;MTSCDTPQRFSDAPATLTRDEFVERFGSIYEHSPWVADRTWQRGIDDDHSVVLKLAEAMAQVLDEATPEEKLQLIRAHPDLAGKAALQGELTEDSTDEQSSAGLDQCTDEELARFQQLNDAYREKFSMPFIMAVRGSNRHQILAGFEERLPNDSAVELERALTEINRIALFRLMSLADSEYPRDLVGYANNPPAADWPGGARIAVQFVINYEEGSENCILHGDPASEAFLSEIVGAQAHSGVRHMNMESIYEYGSRVGFWRLHRLFSERNLAVTVFGVAMALERNPAAVAAMQAADWEIASHGYRWIDYQFVDESVEREHLQLAIETHTRVTGQRPTGWYLGRCSPNTHRLIAEEGGFVYNADSYADDLPFWDTIHNNRPQLIVPYTLDANDMRFASPQGFNAGDQFFNYLKDSFDVLYAEGAHTPRMMSIGLHCRLVGRPGRLAALTRFLDYIDGFDNVWVARRIDIARHWRTHHPAQAD
;
A
#
# COMPACT_ATOMS: atom_id res chain seq x y z
N MET A 1 19.01 -10.76 7.39
CA MET A 1 19.56 -9.56 6.74
C MET A 1 18.62 -9.20 5.60
N THR A 2 17.60 -8.44 5.97
CA THR A 2 16.57 -7.89 5.10
C THR A 2 16.79 -6.38 5.16
N SER A 3 17.15 -5.74 4.05
CA SER A 3 17.12 -4.28 4.00
C SER A 3 16.97 -3.77 2.57
N CYS A 4 15.91 -2.99 2.37
CA CYS A 4 16.09 -1.57 2.07
C CYS A 4 14.84 -0.83 2.55
N ASP A 5 14.65 -0.76 3.87
CA ASP A 5 13.71 0.17 4.50
C ASP A 5 14.37 1.55 4.50
N THR A 6 13.61 2.60 4.16
CA THR A 6 13.98 3.95 4.57
C THR A 6 14.22 3.93 6.08
N PRO A 7 15.38 4.37 6.60
CA PRO A 7 15.61 4.36 8.02
C PRO A 7 14.59 5.27 8.70
N GLN A 8 13.74 4.73 9.58
CA GLN A 8 12.81 5.53 10.37
C GLN A 8 13.60 6.59 11.16
N ARG A 9 13.09 7.82 11.22
CA ARG A 9 13.77 8.96 11.86
C ARG A 9 12.91 9.62 12.94
N PHE A 10 13.55 10.24 13.92
CA PHE A 10 12.89 11.14 14.87
C PHE A 10 12.61 12.49 14.20
N SER A 11 11.42 13.03 14.38
CA SER A 11 11.01 14.40 13.99
C SER A 11 11.94 15.46 14.58
N ASP A 12 12.10 15.44 15.89
CA ASP A 12 13.07 16.22 16.64
C ASP A 12 14.36 15.42 16.78
N ALA A 13 15.42 15.89 16.12
CA ALA A 13 16.73 15.25 16.10
C ALA A 13 17.28 15.07 17.53
N PRO A 14 17.68 13.86 17.95
CA PRO A 14 18.19 13.64 19.30
C PRO A 14 19.41 14.51 19.63
N ALA A 15 20.22 14.87 18.64
CA ALA A 15 21.39 15.75 18.79
C ALA A 15 21.06 17.18 19.23
N THR A 16 19.82 17.64 19.07
CA THR A 16 19.41 19.00 19.47
C THR A 16 18.96 19.08 20.93
N LEU A 17 18.82 17.95 21.62
CA LEU A 17 18.36 17.88 23.00
C LEU A 17 19.49 18.22 23.98
N THR A 18 19.15 18.72 25.16
CA THR A 18 20.06 18.72 26.31
C THR A 18 20.14 17.32 26.92
N ARG A 19 21.14 17.07 27.79
CA ARG A 19 21.27 15.79 28.51
C ARG A 19 19.97 15.40 29.23
N ASP A 20 19.38 16.33 29.95
CA ASP A 20 18.21 16.04 30.79
C ASP A 20 16.98 15.77 29.92
N GLU A 21 16.79 16.52 28.82
CA GLU A 21 15.73 16.27 27.82
C GLU A 21 15.90 14.92 27.10
N PHE A 22 17.15 14.54 26.78
CA PHE A 22 17.44 13.25 26.16
C PHE A 22 17.12 12.08 27.09
N VAL A 23 17.51 12.17 28.37
CA VAL A 23 17.21 11.13 29.36
C VAL A 23 15.72 11.10 29.71
N GLU A 24 15.03 12.25 29.72
CA GLU A 24 13.58 12.30 29.88
C GLU A 24 12.87 11.58 28.72
N ARG A 25 13.30 11.84 27.48
CA ARG A 25 12.70 11.26 26.27
C ARG A 25 13.02 9.77 26.07
N PHE A 26 14.26 9.36 26.30
CA PHE A 26 14.73 8.02 25.95
C PHE A 26 15.07 7.13 27.17
N GLY A 27 14.90 7.64 28.40
CA GLY A 27 15.26 6.94 29.62
C GLY A 27 14.40 5.70 29.94
N SER A 28 13.20 5.61 29.37
CA SER A 28 12.31 4.44 29.53
C SER A 28 12.54 3.32 28.50
N ILE A 29 13.38 3.56 27.48
CA ILE A 29 13.62 2.60 26.40
C ILE A 29 14.14 1.26 26.92
N TYR A 30 14.98 1.29 27.95
CA TYR A 30 15.37 0.10 28.70
C TYR A 30 14.66 0.11 30.05
N GLU A 31 13.91 -0.95 30.35
CA GLU A 31 13.03 -1.03 31.51
C GLU A 31 13.76 -0.68 32.81
N HIS A 32 13.25 0.34 33.52
CA HIS A 32 13.82 0.91 34.75
C HIS A 32 15.34 1.17 34.71
N SER A 33 15.88 1.43 33.51
CA SER A 33 17.33 1.52 33.27
C SER A 33 17.71 2.80 32.51
N PRO A 34 17.37 4.00 33.03
CA PRO A 34 17.65 5.28 32.36
C PRO A 34 19.15 5.57 32.19
N TRP A 35 20.00 4.84 32.91
CA TRP A 35 21.46 4.93 32.78
C TRP A 35 21.94 4.57 31.37
N VAL A 36 21.20 3.75 30.61
CA VAL A 36 21.55 3.43 29.21
C VAL A 36 21.44 4.69 28.36
N ALA A 37 20.34 5.43 28.46
CA ALA A 37 20.17 6.70 27.75
C ALA A 37 21.21 7.74 28.19
N ASP A 38 21.46 7.88 29.49
CA ASP A 38 22.46 8.82 30.02
C ASP A 38 23.88 8.53 29.50
N ARG A 39 24.30 7.27 29.50
CA ARG A 39 25.62 6.89 28.96
C ARG A 39 25.69 7.02 27.44
N THR A 40 24.59 6.78 26.73
CA THR A 40 24.51 6.99 25.28
C THR A 40 24.74 8.46 24.96
N TRP A 41 24.09 9.38 25.71
CA TRP A 41 24.33 10.82 25.58
C TRP A 41 25.79 11.21 25.87
N GLN A 42 26.38 10.68 26.95
CA GLN A 42 27.76 10.99 27.36
C GLN A 42 28.81 10.54 26.33
N ARG A 43 28.53 9.52 25.52
CA ARG A 43 29.40 9.07 24.42
C ARG A 43 29.39 10.01 23.22
N GLY A 44 28.42 10.91 23.15
CA GLY A 44 28.20 11.83 22.06
C GLY A 44 27.06 11.36 21.15
N ILE A 45 26.13 12.27 20.89
CA ILE A 45 25.05 12.12 19.92
C ILE A 45 25.29 13.16 18.82
N ASP A 46 25.06 12.76 17.57
CA ASP A 46 25.18 13.59 16.38
C ASP A 46 23.97 13.38 15.45
N ASP A 47 23.99 14.02 14.28
CA ASP A 47 22.86 14.03 13.34
C ASP A 47 22.48 12.62 12.84
N ASP A 48 23.43 11.67 12.78
CA ASP A 48 23.16 10.29 12.33
C ASP A 48 22.24 9.55 13.30
N HIS A 49 22.25 9.92 14.58
CA HIS A 49 21.37 9.35 15.60
C HIS A 49 19.91 9.80 15.46
N SER A 50 19.61 10.70 14.51
CA SER A 50 18.22 10.96 14.09
C SER A 50 17.60 9.75 13.41
N VAL A 51 18.40 8.81 12.89
CA VAL A 51 17.94 7.50 12.41
C VAL A 51 17.74 6.56 13.61
N VAL A 52 16.53 6.01 13.75
CA VAL A 52 16.13 5.12 14.85
C VAL A 52 17.10 3.96 15.01
N LEU A 53 17.49 3.30 13.91
CA LEU A 53 18.44 2.18 13.96
C LEU A 53 19.82 2.60 14.47
N LYS A 54 20.27 3.82 14.16
CA LYS A 54 21.57 4.34 14.62
C LYS A 54 21.54 4.65 16.10
N LEU A 55 20.45 5.23 16.59
CA LEU A 55 20.28 5.42 18.03
C LEU A 55 20.18 4.08 18.77
N ALA A 56 19.45 3.10 18.21
CA ALA A 56 19.34 1.76 18.79
C ALA A 56 20.71 1.04 18.84
N GLU A 57 21.52 1.13 17.78
CA GLU A 57 22.89 0.61 17.73
C GLU A 57 23.77 1.24 18.82
N ALA A 58 23.69 2.56 19.01
CA ALA A 58 24.46 3.27 20.03
C ALA A 58 24.05 2.84 21.47
N MET A 59 22.75 2.70 21.72
CA MET A 59 22.24 2.23 23.01
C MET A 59 22.59 0.76 23.28
N ALA A 60 22.52 -0.10 22.26
CA ALA A 60 22.93 -1.50 22.37
C ALA A 60 24.42 -1.61 22.72
N GLN A 61 25.27 -0.77 22.13
CA GLN A 61 26.70 -0.73 22.45
C GLN A 61 26.96 -0.32 23.91
N VAL A 62 26.18 0.63 24.46
CA VAL A 62 26.25 0.98 25.89
C VAL A 62 25.90 -0.22 26.76
N LEU A 63 24.89 -1.00 26.39
CA LEU A 63 24.53 -2.22 27.11
C LEU A 63 25.62 -3.28 27.00
N ASP A 64 26.22 -3.49 25.82
CA ASP A 64 27.27 -4.48 25.60
C ASP A 64 28.52 -4.22 26.45
N GLU A 65 28.85 -2.95 26.70
CA GLU A 65 29.99 -2.53 27.52
C GLU A 65 29.67 -2.41 29.03
N ALA A 66 28.41 -2.58 29.43
CA ALA A 66 28.00 -2.54 30.83
C ALA A 66 28.56 -3.73 31.63
N THR A 67 28.69 -3.57 32.96
CA THR A 67 29.23 -4.65 33.79
C THR A 67 28.24 -5.84 33.86
N PRO A 68 28.70 -7.06 34.16
CA PRO A 68 27.81 -8.22 34.32
C PRO A 68 26.69 -7.99 35.34
N GLU A 69 26.97 -7.24 36.41
CA GLU A 69 26.00 -6.89 37.45
C GLU A 69 24.91 -5.95 36.90
N GLU A 70 25.28 -4.95 36.11
CA GLU A 70 24.35 -4.00 35.48
C GLU A 70 23.44 -4.70 34.46
N LYS A 71 24.03 -5.57 33.62
CA LYS A 71 23.27 -6.40 32.66
C LYS A 71 22.25 -7.28 33.39
N LEU A 72 22.65 -7.93 34.48
CA LEU A 72 21.77 -8.80 35.25
C LEU A 72 20.67 -8.00 35.97
N GLN A 73 20.99 -6.82 36.50
CA GLN A 73 20.01 -5.93 37.12
C GLN A 73 18.96 -5.47 36.10
N LEU A 74 19.39 -5.07 34.91
CA LEU A 74 18.52 -4.65 33.82
C LEU A 74 17.60 -5.81 33.36
N ILE A 75 18.16 -7.00 33.16
CA ILE A 75 17.36 -8.19 32.82
C ILE A 75 16.30 -8.46 33.89
N ARG A 76 16.65 -8.37 35.18
CA ARG A 76 15.71 -8.60 36.28
C ARG A 76 14.66 -7.52 36.46
N ALA A 77 14.89 -6.33 35.91
CA ALA A 77 13.91 -5.25 35.92
C ALA A 77 12.78 -5.47 34.91
N HIS A 78 12.96 -6.36 33.92
CA HIS A 78 11.91 -6.65 32.93
C HIS A 78 10.78 -7.47 33.56
N PRO A 79 9.51 -7.10 33.31
CA PRO A 79 8.37 -7.84 33.83
C PRO A 79 8.21 -9.20 33.13
N ASP A 80 7.55 -10.14 33.82
CA ASP A 80 7.18 -11.42 33.19
C ASP A 80 6.06 -11.22 32.16
N LEU A 81 6.12 -11.99 31.07
CA LEU A 81 5.03 -12.09 30.10
C LEU A 81 3.84 -12.82 30.73
N ALA A 82 2.66 -12.20 30.66
CA ALA A 82 1.42 -12.68 31.30
C ALA A 82 1.56 -12.97 32.81
N GLY A 83 2.49 -12.29 33.48
CA GLY A 83 2.76 -12.47 34.90
C GLY A 83 1.80 -11.74 35.84
N LYS A 84 2.02 -11.89 37.15
CA LYS A 84 1.17 -11.26 38.19
C LYS A 84 1.06 -9.74 38.05
N ALA A 85 2.14 -9.06 37.66
CA ALA A 85 2.14 -7.61 37.42
C ALA A 85 1.19 -7.20 36.28
N ALA A 86 1.08 -8.02 35.22
CA ALA A 86 0.12 -7.82 34.14
C ALA A 86 -1.33 -7.94 34.64
N LEU A 87 -1.62 -8.97 35.43
CA LEU A 87 -2.94 -9.22 36.01
C LEU A 87 -3.37 -8.14 37.02
N GLN A 88 -2.40 -7.51 37.69
CA GLN A 88 -2.62 -6.46 38.68
C GLN A 88 -2.61 -5.06 38.07
N GLY A 89 -2.33 -4.92 36.77
CA GLY A 89 -2.23 -3.62 36.09
C GLY A 89 -1.04 -2.79 36.57
N GLU A 90 0.03 -3.44 37.04
CA GLU A 90 1.24 -2.80 37.58
C GLU A 90 2.37 -2.69 36.55
N LEU A 91 2.10 -3.03 35.28
CA LEU A 91 3.05 -2.87 34.18
C LEU A 91 3.23 -1.40 33.80
N THR A 92 4.39 -1.06 33.25
CA THR A 92 4.59 0.21 32.53
C THR A 92 3.70 0.26 31.29
N GLU A 93 3.42 1.47 30.79
CA GLU A 93 2.60 1.68 29.58
C GLU A 93 3.18 0.92 28.38
N ASP A 94 4.49 1.06 28.13
CA ASP A 94 5.21 0.32 27.09
C ASP A 94 5.06 -1.21 27.23
N SER A 95 5.21 -1.74 28.44
CA SER A 95 5.07 -3.18 28.71
C SER A 95 3.63 -3.68 28.53
N THR A 96 2.65 -2.83 28.80
CA THR A 96 1.22 -3.15 28.61
C THR A 96 0.92 -3.26 27.12
N ASP A 97 1.31 -2.25 26.34
CA ASP A 97 1.09 -2.22 24.89
C ASP A 97 1.80 -3.37 24.16
N GLU A 98 3.04 -3.67 24.56
CA GLU A 98 3.81 -4.81 24.06
C GLU A 98 3.05 -6.13 24.27
N GLN A 99 2.60 -6.40 25.49
CA GLN A 99 1.92 -7.67 25.81
C GLN A 99 0.54 -7.78 25.16
N SER A 100 -0.23 -6.69 25.12
CA SER A 100 -1.52 -6.63 24.41
C SER A 100 -1.37 -6.88 22.91
N SER A 101 -0.29 -6.38 22.28
CA SER A 101 -0.05 -6.59 20.84
C SER A 101 0.12 -8.05 20.43
N ALA A 102 0.51 -8.93 21.37
CA ALA A 102 0.68 -10.37 21.15
C ALA A 102 -0.55 -11.20 21.58
N GLY A 103 -1.63 -10.54 22.00
CA GLY A 103 -2.88 -11.15 22.44
C GLY A 103 -2.78 -11.87 23.80
N LEU A 104 -1.85 -11.43 24.67
CA LEU A 104 -1.68 -11.98 26.02
C LEU A 104 -2.81 -11.54 26.98
N ASP A 105 -3.46 -10.42 26.68
CA ASP A 105 -4.68 -9.92 27.34
C ASP A 105 -5.92 -10.80 27.06
N GLN A 106 -5.83 -11.67 26.05
CA GLN A 106 -6.90 -12.58 25.62
C GLN A 106 -6.61 -14.05 25.98
N CYS A 107 -5.64 -14.31 26.85
CA CYS A 107 -5.33 -15.65 27.32
C CYS A 107 -6.48 -16.24 28.15
N THR A 108 -6.75 -17.52 27.95
CA THR A 108 -7.65 -18.29 28.83
C THR A 108 -7.01 -18.55 30.20
N ASP A 109 -7.81 -18.92 31.20
CA ASP A 109 -7.30 -19.28 32.54
C ASP A 109 -6.27 -20.43 32.49
N GLU A 110 -6.45 -21.39 31.57
CA GLU A 110 -5.51 -22.50 31.35
C GLU A 110 -4.19 -22.02 30.74
N GLU A 111 -4.25 -21.11 29.77
CA GLU A 111 -3.05 -20.51 29.17
C GLU A 111 -2.30 -19.64 30.18
N LEU A 112 -3.00 -18.84 30.99
CA LEU A 112 -2.40 -18.05 32.07
C LEU A 112 -1.70 -18.93 33.11
N ALA A 113 -2.33 -20.03 33.52
CA ALA A 113 -1.72 -20.98 34.44
C ALA A 113 -0.44 -21.60 33.84
N ARG A 114 -0.45 -21.90 32.54
CA ARG A 114 0.73 -22.42 31.83
C ARG A 114 1.85 -21.39 31.74
N PHE A 115 1.54 -20.13 31.43
CA PHE A 115 2.52 -19.04 31.45
C PHE A 115 3.15 -18.88 32.83
N GLN A 116 2.36 -18.89 33.90
CA GLN A 116 2.87 -18.79 35.27
C GLN A 116 3.81 -19.95 35.61
N GLN A 117 3.43 -21.20 35.27
CA GLN A 117 4.28 -22.37 35.50
C GLN A 117 5.62 -22.27 34.76
N LEU A 118 5.61 -21.84 33.50
CA LEU A 118 6.80 -21.71 32.68
C LEU A 118 7.70 -20.55 33.15
N ASN A 119 7.11 -19.42 33.54
CA ASN A 119 7.83 -18.31 34.16
C ASN A 119 8.53 -18.74 35.46
N ASP A 120 7.84 -19.48 36.33
CA ASP A 120 8.41 -19.96 37.59
C ASP A 120 9.56 -20.94 37.34
N ALA A 121 9.40 -21.89 36.42
CA ALA A 121 10.45 -22.84 36.03
C ALA A 121 11.68 -22.12 35.43
N TYR A 122 11.44 -21.11 34.59
CA TYR A 122 12.50 -20.34 33.96
C TYR A 122 13.28 -19.52 35.00
N ARG A 123 12.58 -18.88 35.94
CA ARG A 123 13.19 -18.13 37.04
C ARG A 123 13.98 -19.04 37.99
N GLU A 124 13.44 -20.21 38.33
CA GLU A 124 14.13 -21.18 39.18
C GLU A 124 15.46 -21.63 38.54
N LYS A 125 15.45 -21.90 37.23
CA LYS A 125 16.64 -22.37 36.52
C LYS A 125 17.67 -21.26 36.27
N PHE A 126 17.23 -20.09 35.81
CA PHE A 126 18.14 -19.06 35.29
C PHE A 126 18.27 -17.83 36.18
N SER A 127 17.48 -17.71 37.26
CA SER A 127 17.46 -16.55 38.16
C SER A 127 17.21 -15.20 37.45
N MET A 128 16.42 -15.26 36.37
CA MET A 128 16.01 -14.14 35.51
C MET A 128 14.61 -14.42 34.91
N PRO A 129 13.84 -13.39 34.52
CA PRO A 129 12.58 -13.56 33.80
C PRO A 129 12.80 -14.07 32.38
N PHE A 130 11.76 -14.68 31.79
CA PHE A 130 11.77 -14.99 30.36
C PHE A 130 11.46 -13.73 29.56
N ILE A 131 12.41 -13.32 28.72
CA ILE A 131 12.28 -12.12 27.89
C ILE A 131 12.27 -12.55 26.43
N MET A 132 11.27 -12.05 25.69
CA MET A 132 11.11 -12.24 24.25
C MET A 132 10.44 -11.00 23.68
N ALA A 133 10.93 -10.48 22.56
CA ALA A 133 10.27 -9.38 21.88
C ALA A 133 8.96 -9.87 21.24
N VAL A 134 7.83 -9.47 21.80
CA VAL A 134 6.52 -10.05 21.46
C VAL A 134 5.82 -9.38 20.26
N ARG A 135 6.23 -8.19 19.85
CA ARG A 135 5.66 -7.50 18.67
C ARG A 135 5.86 -8.35 17.40
N GLY A 136 4.75 -8.67 16.73
CA GLY A 136 4.73 -9.57 15.56
C GLY A 136 4.73 -11.07 15.90
N SER A 137 4.66 -11.43 17.18
CA SER A 137 4.45 -12.80 17.67
C SER A 137 3.03 -12.98 18.19
N ASN A 138 2.62 -14.23 18.43
CA ASN A 138 1.38 -14.56 19.14
C ASN A 138 1.64 -15.42 20.38
N ARG A 139 0.66 -15.51 21.27
CA ARG A 139 0.73 -16.31 22.51
C ARG A 139 1.21 -17.75 22.33
N HIS A 140 0.88 -18.42 21.22
CA HIS A 140 1.32 -19.80 20.96
C HIS A 140 2.82 -19.86 20.63
N GLN A 141 3.33 -18.88 19.87
CA GLN A 141 4.76 -18.76 19.58
C GLN A 141 5.56 -18.43 20.84
N ILE A 142 5.02 -17.60 21.73
CA ILE A 142 5.68 -17.29 23.01
C ILE A 142 5.78 -18.56 23.88
N LEU A 143 4.69 -19.31 24.02
CA LEU A 143 4.69 -20.60 24.75
C LEU A 143 5.68 -21.60 24.16
N ALA A 144 5.74 -21.73 22.84
CA ALA A 144 6.74 -22.57 22.17
C ALA A 144 8.17 -22.09 22.46
N GLY A 145 8.38 -20.78 22.53
CA GLY A 145 9.67 -20.17 22.89
C GLY A 145 10.16 -20.57 24.29
N PHE A 146 9.27 -20.71 25.27
CA PHE A 146 9.63 -21.25 26.58
C PHE A 146 10.13 -22.70 26.49
N GLU A 147 9.42 -23.55 25.75
CA GLU A 147 9.75 -24.98 25.62
C GLU A 147 11.08 -25.20 24.91
N GLU A 148 11.39 -24.38 23.91
CA GLU A 148 12.67 -24.40 23.19
C GLU A 148 13.83 -23.92 24.07
N ARG A 149 13.59 -22.96 24.96
CA ARG A 149 14.65 -22.26 25.72
C ARG A 149 14.91 -22.82 27.11
N LEU A 150 13.92 -23.44 27.75
CA LEU A 150 14.10 -24.09 29.06
C LEU A 150 15.23 -25.13 29.10
N PRO A 151 15.52 -25.90 28.03
CA PRO A 151 16.67 -26.81 28.00
C PRO A 151 18.04 -26.13 27.99
N ASN A 152 18.14 -24.86 27.61
CA ASN A 152 19.43 -24.17 27.40
C ASN A 152 20.25 -23.98 28.69
N ASP A 153 21.51 -23.60 28.53
CA ASP A 153 22.43 -23.23 29.60
C ASP A 153 22.30 -21.74 29.97
N SER A 154 22.58 -21.39 31.22
CA SER A 154 22.37 -20.02 31.72
C SER A 154 23.18 -18.95 30.98
N ALA A 155 24.35 -19.30 30.42
CA ALA A 155 25.14 -18.37 29.63
C ALA A 155 24.46 -18.02 28.29
N VAL A 156 23.85 -19.03 27.64
CA VAL A 156 23.10 -18.86 26.38
C VAL A 156 21.87 -17.99 26.61
N GLU A 157 21.14 -18.24 27.70
CA GLU A 157 19.94 -17.46 28.01
C GLU A 157 20.22 -16.03 28.45
N LEU A 158 21.37 -15.78 29.08
CA LEU A 158 21.80 -14.41 29.39
C LEU A 158 22.05 -13.61 28.10
N GLU A 159 22.78 -14.16 27.14
CA GLU A 159 23.03 -13.53 25.84
C GLU A 159 21.73 -13.35 25.04
N ARG A 160 20.85 -14.36 25.09
CA ARG A 160 19.55 -14.29 24.44
C ARG A 160 18.66 -13.21 25.05
N ALA A 161 18.61 -13.10 26.37
CA ALA A 161 17.85 -12.06 27.06
C ALA A 161 18.28 -10.66 26.60
N LEU A 162 19.60 -10.37 26.56
CA LEU A 162 20.12 -9.08 26.08
C LEU A 162 19.75 -8.80 24.62
N THR A 163 19.80 -9.84 23.77
CA THR A 163 19.39 -9.73 22.36
C THR A 163 17.90 -9.37 22.23
N GLU A 164 17.04 -10.04 22.98
CA GLU A 164 15.60 -9.76 22.98
C GLU A 164 15.30 -8.36 23.56
N ILE A 165 16.04 -7.93 24.59
CA ILE A 165 15.92 -6.58 25.16
C ILE A 165 16.30 -5.52 24.12
N ASN A 166 17.42 -5.66 23.40
CA ASN A 166 17.80 -4.71 22.35
C ASN A 166 16.73 -4.64 21.24
N ARG A 167 16.05 -5.75 20.96
CA ARG A 167 14.93 -5.79 20.01
C ARG A 167 13.68 -5.08 20.56
N ILE A 168 13.37 -5.23 21.84
CA ILE A 168 12.30 -4.49 22.52
C ILE A 168 12.62 -2.99 22.51
N ALA A 169 13.83 -2.61 22.88
CA ALA A 169 14.32 -1.22 22.85
C ALA A 169 14.16 -0.60 21.46
N LEU A 170 14.49 -1.34 20.39
CA LEU A 170 14.25 -0.89 19.02
C LEU A 170 12.76 -0.61 18.77
N PHE A 171 11.85 -1.50 19.17
CA PHE A 171 10.42 -1.27 18.99
C PHE A 171 9.88 -0.07 19.78
N ARG A 172 10.41 0.19 20.97
CA ARG A 172 10.08 1.39 21.75
C ARG A 172 10.60 2.65 21.06
N LEU A 173 11.85 2.66 20.59
CA LEU A 173 12.42 3.77 19.81
C LEU A 173 11.62 4.03 18.52
N MET A 174 11.17 2.98 17.82
CA MET A 174 10.29 3.11 16.66
C MET A 174 8.92 3.70 17.02
N SER A 175 8.43 3.50 18.23
CA SER A 175 7.16 4.09 18.70
C SER A 175 7.34 5.58 19.08
N LEU A 176 8.52 5.97 19.56
CA LEU A 176 8.87 7.36 19.91
C LEU A 176 9.31 8.22 18.72
N ALA A 177 9.80 7.59 17.66
CA ALA A 177 10.02 8.27 16.40
C ALA A 177 8.65 8.63 15.82
N ASP A 178 8.23 9.88 16.05
CA ASP A 178 7.04 10.47 15.45
C ASP A 178 6.98 10.03 14.00
N SER A 179 6.06 9.12 13.70
CA SER A 179 5.68 8.84 12.33
C SER A 179 5.05 10.14 11.85
N GLU A 180 5.77 10.90 11.01
CA GLU A 180 5.09 11.88 10.17
C GLU A 180 3.89 11.16 9.57
N TYR A 181 2.70 11.71 9.84
CA TYR A 181 1.47 11.07 9.41
C TYR A 181 1.55 10.86 7.89
N PRO A 182 1.63 9.60 7.40
CA PRO A 182 2.17 9.29 6.07
C PRO A 182 1.11 9.48 4.98
N ARG A 183 0.16 10.38 5.21
CA ARG A 183 -0.97 10.69 4.35
C ARG A 183 -1.08 12.21 4.25
N ASP A 184 -0.94 12.71 3.04
CA ASP A 184 -1.28 14.09 2.75
C ASP A 184 -2.81 14.25 2.68
N LEU A 185 -3.40 14.84 3.72
CA LEU A 185 -4.83 15.21 3.74
C LEU A 185 -5.08 16.62 3.24
N VAL A 186 -4.01 17.39 3.01
CA VAL A 186 -4.08 18.80 2.64
C VAL A 186 -4.08 18.93 1.13
N GLY A 187 -3.19 18.22 0.44
CA GLY A 187 -3.00 18.34 -1.00
C GLY A 187 -2.80 19.79 -1.41
N TYR A 188 -3.54 20.22 -2.44
CA TYR A 188 -3.53 21.62 -2.86
C TYR A 188 -4.36 22.58 -1.98
N ALA A 189 -5.10 22.07 -0.99
CA ALA A 189 -6.08 22.81 -0.22
C ALA A 189 -7.01 23.64 -1.12
N ASN A 190 -7.22 24.93 -0.81
CA ASN A 190 -8.00 25.85 -1.63
C ASN A 190 -7.15 26.64 -2.64
N ASN A 191 -5.90 26.22 -2.90
CA ASN A 191 -4.98 26.89 -3.83
C ASN A 191 -4.40 25.92 -4.90
N PRO A 192 -5.25 25.23 -5.66
CA PRO A 192 -4.85 24.35 -6.75
C PRO A 192 -4.11 25.10 -7.86
N PRO A 193 -3.08 24.50 -8.47
CA PRO A 193 -2.36 25.11 -9.58
C PRO A 193 -3.29 25.27 -10.79
N ALA A 194 -3.02 26.29 -11.60
CA ALA A 194 -3.67 26.43 -12.91
C ALA A 194 -3.16 25.32 -13.82
N ALA A 195 -4.03 24.38 -14.20
CA ALA A 195 -3.65 23.22 -14.99
C ALA A 195 -3.18 23.57 -16.42
N ASP A 196 -3.56 24.75 -16.93
CA ASP A 196 -3.18 25.28 -18.26
C ASP A 196 -3.35 24.27 -19.39
N TRP A 197 -4.49 23.55 -19.40
CA TRP A 197 -4.73 22.50 -20.38
C TRP A 197 -4.64 23.00 -21.83
N PRO A 198 -4.14 22.16 -22.76
CA PRO A 198 -4.00 22.51 -24.17
C PRO A 198 -5.26 23.14 -24.76
N GLY A 199 -5.09 24.21 -25.55
CA GLY A 199 -6.20 24.91 -26.19
C GLY A 199 -7.09 25.72 -25.25
N GLY A 200 -6.68 25.94 -23.99
CA GLY A 200 -7.50 26.62 -22.99
C GLY A 200 -8.68 25.76 -22.53
N ALA A 201 -8.51 24.43 -22.56
CA ALA A 201 -9.56 23.52 -22.18
C ALA A 201 -10.00 23.73 -20.73
N ARG A 202 -11.30 23.78 -20.51
CA ARG A 202 -11.91 23.93 -19.18
C ARG A 202 -11.87 22.63 -18.37
N ILE A 203 -11.80 21.51 -19.07
CA ILE A 203 -11.73 20.17 -18.46
C ILE A 203 -10.91 19.24 -19.36
N ALA A 204 -10.10 18.39 -18.73
CA ALA A 204 -9.46 17.26 -19.39
C ALA A 204 -10.26 15.97 -19.10
N VAL A 205 -10.91 15.37 -20.10
CA VAL A 205 -11.66 14.12 -19.95
C VAL A 205 -10.78 12.94 -20.36
N GLN A 206 -10.62 11.97 -19.48
CA GLN A 206 -9.71 10.84 -19.64
C GLN A 206 -10.47 9.52 -19.52
N PHE A 207 -10.71 8.86 -20.66
CA PHE A 207 -11.38 7.55 -20.71
C PHE A 207 -10.39 6.41 -20.48
N VAL A 208 -10.71 5.52 -19.54
CA VAL A 208 -9.94 4.31 -19.25
C VAL A 208 -10.76 3.08 -19.62
N ILE A 209 -10.21 2.21 -20.47
CA ILE A 209 -10.74 0.87 -20.70
C ILE A 209 -9.84 -0.14 -20.00
N ASN A 210 -10.36 -0.79 -18.97
CA ASN A 210 -9.70 -1.89 -18.28
C ASN A 210 -9.82 -3.15 -19.14
N TYR A 211 -8.68 -3.80 -19.39
CA TYR A 211 -8.58 -5.06 -20.12
C TYR A 211 -7.94 -6.11 -19.21
N GLU A 212 -8.81 -6.88 -18.56
CA GLU A 212 -8.47 -7.78 -17.44
C GLU A 212 -8.85 -9.23 -17.76
N GLU A 213 -9.75 -9.41 -18.74
CA GLU A 213 -10.36 -10.69 -19.08
C GLU A 213 -9.33 -11.71 -19.59
N GLY A 214 -9.17 -12.81 -18.84
CA GLY A 214 -8.14 -13.83 -19.03
C GLY A 214 -6.99 -13.74 -18.02
N SER A 215 -7.11 -12.91 -16.99
CA SER A 215 -6.06 -12.75 -15.95
C SER A 215 -6.60 -12.71 -14.52
N GLU A 216 -7.92 -12.66 -14.38
CA GLU A 216 -8.66 -12.75 -13.11
C GLU A 216 -8.40 -14.05 -12.36
N ASN A 217 -8.91 -14.17 -11.13
CA ASN A 217 -8.74 -15.38 -10.34
C ASN A 217 -9.34 -16.61 -11.05
N CYS A 218 -8.50 -17.60 -11.34
CA CYS A 218 -8.91 -18.87 -11.91
C CYS A 218 -7.90 -19.95 -11.55
N ILE A 219 -8.38 -21.16 -11.24
CA ILE A 219 -7.48 -22.30 -10.99
C ILE A 219 -6.60 -22.64 -12.20
N LEU A 220 -7.02 -22.26 -13.42
CA LEU A 220 -6.22 -22.41 -14.65
C LEU A 220 -5.01 -21.47 -14.69
N HIS A 221 -5.02 -20.40 -13.88
CA HIS A 221 -3.93 -19.44 -13.74
C HIS A 221 -3.04 -19.75 -12.53
N GLY A 222 -3.35 -20.80 -11.77
CA GLY A 222 -2.65 -21.19 -10.55
C GLY A 222 -3.24 -20.60 -9.26
N ASP A 223 -4.39 -19.93 -9.33
CA ASP A 223 -5.01 -19.32 -8.15
C ASP A 223 -5.77 -20.37 -7.32
N PRO A 224 -5.92 -20.16 -5.99
CA PRO A 224 -6.58 -21.12 -5.11
C PRO A 224 -8.10 -21.23 -5.32
N ALA A 225 -8.73 -20.24 -5.94
CA ALA A 225 -10.17 -20.16 -6.09
C ALA A 225 -10.59 -19.43 -7.38
N SER A 226 -11.87 -19.55 -7.74
CA SER A 226 -12.45 -18.77 -8.84
C SER A 226 -12.63 -17.30 -8.50
N GLU A 227 -12.71 -16.45 -9.52
CA GLU A 227 -13.09 -15.05 -9.40
C GLU A 227 -14.49 -14.86 -8.79
N ALA A 228 -14.67 -13.73 -8.12
CA ALA A 228 -15.90 -13.31 -7.46
C ALA A 228 -16.20 -11.81 -7.66
N PHE A 229 -15.24 -11.03 -8.16
CA PHE A 229 -15.34 -9.58 -8.28
C PHE A 229 -15.81 -9.14 -9.67
N LEU A 230 -16.44 -7.95 -9.73
CA LEU A 230 -16.88 -7.25 -10.95
C LEU A 230 -17.50 -8.13 -12.05
N SER A 231 -18.59 -8.79 -11.71
CA SER A 231 -19.38 -9.60 -12.63
C SER A 231 -20.89 -9.33 -12.48
N GLU A 232 -21.71 -9.95 -13.33
CA GLU A 232 -23.17 -9.89 -13.19
C GLU A 232 -23.69 -10.61 -11.94
N ILE A 233 -22.86 -11.43 -11.29
CA ILE A 233 -23.19 -12.17 -10.07
C ILE A 233 -22.74 -11.34 -8.87
N VAL A 234 -23.46 -10.26 -8.58
CA VAL A 234 -23.16 -9.38 -7.44
C VAL A 234 -23.25 -10.18 -6.14
N GLY A 235 -22.18 -10.17 -5.35
CA GLY A 235 -22.09 -10.98 -4.11
C GLY A 235 -21.65 -12.42 -4.34
N ALA A 236 -21.14 -12.78 -5.53
CA ALA A 236 -20.51 -14.06 -5.77
C ALA A 236 -19.46 -14.39 -4.69
N GLN A 237 -19.37 -15.67 -4.34
CA GLN A 237 -18.33 -16.19 -3.46
C GLN A 237 -17.28 -16.88 -4.31
N ALA A 238 -16.01 -16.76 -3.92
CA ALA A 238 -14.93 -17.49 -4.57
C ALA A 238 -15.07 -18.99 -4.28
N HIS A 239 -15.03 -19.83 -5.30
CA HIS A 239 -15.12 -21.28 -5.14
C HIS A 239 -13.72 -21.89 -5.09
N SER A 240 -13.34 -22.46 -3.95
CA SER A 240 -11.99 -23.01 -3.74
C SER A 240 -11.75 -24.30 -4.53
N GLY A 241 -10.58 -24.40 -5.17
CA GLY A 241 -10.09 -25.58 -5.89
C GLY A 241 -10.88 -25.99 -7.13
N VAL A 242 -11.87 -25.19 -7.56
CA VAL A 242 -12.75 -25.51 -8.69
C VAL A 242 -12.96 -24.30 -9.59
N ARG A 243 -13.39 -24.58 -10.81
CA ARG A 243 -13.80 -23.55 -11.80
C ARG A 243 -15.21 -23.06 -11.51
N HIS A 244 -15.45 -21.79 -11.78
CA HIS A 244 -16.79 -21.19 -11.74
C HIS A 244 -17.21 -20.81 -13.15
N MET A 245 -17.86 -21.75 -13.85
CA MET A 245 -18.16 -21.64 -15.29
C MET A 245 -18.96 -20.39 -15.66
N ASN A 246 -19.91 -19.97 -14.83
CA ASN A 246 -20.68 -18.74 -15.08
C ASN A 246 -19.76 -17.51 -15.03
N MET A 247 -18.89 -17.42 -14.03
CA MET A 247 -17.92 -16.33 -13.87
C MET A 247 -16.97 -16.26 -15.07
N GLU A 248 -16.37 -17.38 -15.45
CA GLU A 248 -15.47 -17.45 -16.62
C GLU A 248 -16.19 -16.96 -17.89
N SER A 249 -17.42 -17.42 -18.13
CA SER A 249 -18.19 -16.99 -19.32
C SER A 249 -18.59 -15.49 -19.31
N ILE A 250 -18.72 -14.88 -18.12
CA ILE A 250 -18.97 -13.44 -17.98
C ILE A 250 -17.72 -12.66 -18.36
N TYR A 251 -16.54 -13.10 -17.91
CA TYR A 251 -15.25 -12.51 -18.29
C TYR A 251 -14.98 -12.73 -19.79
N GLU A 252 -15.21 -13.93 -20.32
CA GLU A 252 -15.09 -14.18 -21.76
C GLU A 252 -15.95 -13.23 -22.61
N TYR A 253 -17.10 -12.76 -22.12
CA TYR A 253 -17.89 -11.76 -22.84
C TYR A 253 -17.12 -10.47 -23.10
N GLY A 254 -16.33 -10.01 -22.12
CA GLY A 254 -15.54 -8.79 -22.22
C GLY A 254 -14.52 -8.88 -23.35
N SER A 255 -13.68 -9.92 -23.35
CA SER A 255 -12.66 -10.11 -24.38
C SER A 255 -13.23 -10.47 -25.76
N ARG A 256 -14.34 -11.22 -25.82
CA ARG A 256 -14.93 -11.69 -27.09
C ARG A 256 -15.81 -10.67 -27.79
N VAL A 257 -16.52 -9.82 -27.04
CA VAL A 257 -17.58 -8.96 -27.58
C VAL A 257 -17.51 -7.54 -27.03
N GLY A 258 -17.37 -7.39 -25.72
CA GLY A 258 -17.40 -6.11 -25.03
C GLY A 258 -16.31 -5.15 -25.52
N PHE A 259 -15.06 -5.62 -25.56
CA PHE A 259 -13.91 -4.89 -26.07
C PHE A 259 -14.16 -4.37 -27.49
N TRP A 260 -14.56 -5.23 -28.42
CA TRP A 260 -14.78 -4.83 -29.81
C TRP A 260 -15.91 -3.80 -29.98
N ARG A 261 -16.90 -3.80 -29.09
CA ARG A 261 -17.97 -2.81 -29.12
C ARG A 261 -17.47 -1.44 -28.65
N LEU A 262 -16.65 -1.40 -27.61
CA LEU A 262 -15.99 -0.18 -27.14
C LEU A 262 -14.98 0.33 -28.17
N HIS A 263 -14.14 -0.57 -28.70
CA HIS A 263 -13.16 -0.26 -29.75
C HIS A 263 -13.79 0.45 -30.94
N ARG A 264 -14.90 -0.07 -31.49
CA ARG A 264 -15.64 0.62 -32.55
C ARG A 264 -16.18 1.97 -32.11
N LEU A 265 -16.84 2.04 -30.95
CA LEU A 265 -17.46 3.29 -30.46
C LEU A 265 -16.45 4.43 -30.34
N PHE A 266 -15.27 4.17 -29.76
CA PHE A 266 -14.23 5.18 -29.59
C PHE A 266 -13.45 5.45 -30.88
N SER A 267 -13.15 4.42 -31.68
CA SER A 267 -12.40 4.59 -32.95
C SER A 267 -13.20 5.32 -34.02
N GLU A 268 -14.51 5.06 -34.14
CA GLU A 268 -15.39 5.77 -35.08
C GLU A 268 -15.52 7.27 -34.76
N ARG A 269 -15.28 7.64 -33.50
CA ARG A 269 -15.27 9.03 -33.03
C ARG A 269 -13.86 9.64 -32.95
N ASN A 270 -12.83 8.87 -33.26
CA ASN A 270 -11.42 9.27 -33.13
C ASN A 270 -11.08 9.85 -31.74
N LEU A 271 -11.62 9.22 -30.68
CA LEU A 271 -11.42 9.66 -29.30
C LEU A 271 -10.19 8.98 -28.68
N ALA A 272 -9.43 9.76 -27.92
CA ALA A 272 -8.29 9.29 -27.16
C ALA A 272 -8.71 8.37 -26.00
N VAL A 273 -8.01 7.24 -25.84
CA VAL A 273 -8.26 6.24 -24.80
C VAL A 273 -6.94 5.78 -24.19
N THR A 274 -6.95 5.54 -22.88
CA THR A 274 -5.93 4.75 -22.20
C THR A 274 -6.50 3.39 -21.83
N VAL A 275 -5.78 2.33 -22.17
CA VAL A 275 -6.09 0.98 -21.73
C VAL A 275 -5.30 0.69 -20.46
N PHE A 276 -5.98 0.26 -19.40
CA PHE A 276 -5.34 -0.38 -18.25
C PHE A 276 -5.31 -1.88 -18.55
N GLY A 277 -4.17 -2.32 -19.11
CA GLY A 277 -4.01 -3.67 -19.64
C GLY A 277 -3.26 -4.58 -18.66
N VAL A 278 -3.93 -5.62 -18.18
CA VAL A 278 -3.28 -6.64 -17.34
C VAL A 278 -2.41 -7.51 -18.23
N ALA A 279 -1.14 -7.67 -17.88
CA ALA A 279 -0.16 -8.21 -18.82
C ALA A 279 -0.49 -9.63 -19.30
N MET A 280 -0.98 -10.50 -18.40
CA MET A 280 -1.46 -11.84 -18.77
C MET A 280 -2.66 -11.80 -19.73
N ALA A 281 -3.60 -10.86 -19.54
CA ALA A 281 -4.76 -10.72 -20.42
C ALA A 281 -4.35 -10.26 -21.83
N LEU A 282 -3.41 -9.31 -21.92
CA LEU A 282 -2.85 -8.84 -23.19
C LEU A 282 -2.16 -9.98 -23.95
N GLU A 283 -1.36 -10.79 -23.27
CA GLU A 283 -0.69 -11.95 -23.86
C GLU A 283 -1.69 -12.97 -24.45
N ARG A 284 -2.83 -13.19 -23.78
CA ARG A 284 -3.85 -14.12 -24.25
C ARG A 284 -4.64 -13.63 -25.45
N ASN A 285 -4.65 -12.32 -25.73
CA ASN A 285 -5.41 -11.77 -26.86
C ASN A 285 -4.60 -10.78 -27.72
N PRO A 286 -3.65 -11.27 -28.54
CA PRO A 286 -2.84 -10.43 -29.43
C PRO A 286 -3.67 -9.62 -30.44
N ALA A 287 -4.87 -10.11 -30.81
CA ALA A 287 -5.75 -9.39 -31.73
C ALA A 287 -6.31 -8.11 -31.11
N ALA A 288 -6.63 -8.13 -29.81
CA ALA A 288 -7.05 -6.93 -29.09
C ALA A 288 -5.89 -5.94 -28.96
N VAL A 289 -4.67 -6.42 -28.63
CA VAL A 289 -3.46 -5.58 -28.57
C VAL A 289 -3.21 -4.87 -29.91
N ALA A 290 -3.25 -5.61 -31.02
CA ALA A 290 -3.07 -5.02 -32.35
C ALA A 290 -4.14 -3.96 -32.67
N ALA A 291 -5.39 -4.16 -32.23
CA ALA A 291 -6.47 -3.19 -32.42
C ALA A 291 -6.29 -1.93 -31.56
N MET A 292 -5.80 -2.05 -30.33
CA MET A 292 -5.46 -0.92 -29.45
C MET A 292 -4.34 -0.07 -30.08
N GLN A 293 -3.27 -0.72 -30.57
CA GLN A 293 -2.16 -0.05 -31.24
C GLN A 293 -2.58 0.64 -32.55
N ALA A 294 -3.41 -0.03 -33.36
CA ALA A 294 -3.92 0.55 -34.59
C ALA A 294 -4.80 1.80 -34.36
N ALA A 295 -5.41 1.91 -33.17
CA ALA A 295 -6.22 3.06 -32.77
C ALA A 295 -5.41 4.16 -32.05
N ASP A 296 -4.08 4.03 -31.95
CA ASP A 296 -3.18 4.93 -31.20
C ASP A 296 -3.59 5.12 -29.72
N TRP A 297 -4.18 4.08 -29.13
CA TRP A 297 -4.51 4.07 -27.71
C TRP A 297 -3.25 3.87 -26.88
N GLU A 298 -3.17 4.56 -25.75
CA GLU A 298 -2.16 4.24 -24.75
C GLU A 298 -2.46 2.87 -24.14
N ILE A 299 -1.44 2.04 -23.92
CA ILE A 299 -1.55 0.79 -23.16
C ILE A 299 -0.68 0.92 -21.90
N ALA A 300 -1.30 1.30 -20.79
CA ALA A 300 -0.66 1.37 -19.48
C ALA A 300 -0.72 0.01 -18.77
N SER A 301 0.24 -0.23 -17.87
CA SER A 301 0.29 -1.47 -17.11
C SER A 301 -0.82 -1.51 -16.08
N HIS A 302 -1.60 -2.59 -16.10
CA HIS A 302 -2.53 -2.95 -15.04
C HIS A 302 -2.04 -4.13 -14.17
N GLY A 303 -0.72 -4.18 -13.94
CA GLY A 303 -0.05 -5.30 -13.27
C GLY A 303 0.05 -6.56 -14.14
N TYR A 304 0.64 -7.62 -13.57
CA TYR A 304 0.79 -8.92 -14.25
C TYR A 304 -0.49 -9.76 -14.18
N ARG A 305 -1.15 -9.73 -13.01
CA ARG A 305 -2.38 -10.46 -12.67
C ARG A 305 -3.42 -9.50 -12.13
N TRP A 306 -4.69 -9.77 -12.41
CA TRP A 306 -5.81 -9.05 -11.83
C TRP A 306 -6.29 -9.73 -10.53
N ILE A 307 -5.52 -9.55 -9.46
CA ILE A 307 -5.80 -10.10 -8.12
C ILE A 307 -5.74 -8.99 -7.08
N ASP A 308 -6.05 -9.33 -5.83
CA ASP A 308 -5.86 -8.43 -4.69
C ASP A 308 -4.43 -8.55 -4.16
N TYR A 309 -3.64 -7.48 -4.24
CA TYR A 309 -2.25 -7.48 -3.77
C TYR A 309 -2.11 -7.11 -2.30
N GLN A 310 -3.20 -6.77 -1.60
CA GLN A 310 -3.17 -6.30 -0.20
C GLN A 310 -2.32 -7.17 0.74
N PHE A 311 -2.29 -8.49 0.50
CA PHE A 311 -1.58 -9.47 1.32
C PHE A 311 -0.55 -10.30 0.51
N VAL A 312 -0.24 -9.91 -0.71
CA VAL A 312 0.81 -10.55 -1.49
C VAL A 312 2.17 -10.15 -0.91
N ASP A 313 3.05 -11.13 -0.68
CA ASP A 313 4.41 -10.86 -0.21
C ASP A 313 5.14 -9.90 -1.15
N GLU A 314 5.89 -8.93 -0.60
CA GLU A 314 6.57 -7.90 -1.40
C GLU A 314 7.50 -8.52 -2.46
N SER A 315 8.17 -9.63 -2.14
CA SER A 315 9.05 -10.31 -3.10
C SER A 315 8.29 -10.81 -4.34
N VAL A 316 7.08 -11.33 -4.14
CA VAL A 316 6.18 -11.80 -5.21
C VAL A 316 5.59 -10.62 -5.97
N GLU A 317 5.19 -9.55 -5.27
CA GLU A 317 4.71 -8.33 -5.93
C GLU A 317 5.79 -7.70 -6.82
N ARG A 318 7.04 -7.66 -6.34
CA ARG A 318 8.19 -7.18 -7.10
C ARG A 318 8.48 -8.06 -8.32
N GLU A 319 8.34 -9.38 -8.20
CA GLU A 319 8.41 -10.29 -9.35
C GLU A 319 7.29 -10.02 -10.36
N HIS A 320 6.05 -9.87 -9.90
CA HIS A 320 4.90 -9.54 -10.75
C HIS A 320 5.06 -8.19 -11.44
N LEU A 321 5.66 -7.19 -10.79
CA LEU A 321 6.01 -5.91 -11.42
C LEU A 321 6.94 -6.11 -12.61
N GLN A 322 8.01 -6.89 -12.44
CA GLN A 322 8.96 -7.18 -13.54
C GLN A 322 8.30 -7.98 -14.66
N LEU A 323 7.54 -9.04 -14.32
CA LEU A 323 6.78 -9.82 -15.29
C LEU A 323 5.79 -8.98 -16.09
N ALA A 324 5.15 -7.99 -15.44
CA ALA A 324 4.26 -7.06 -16.12
C ALA A 324 5.02 -6.23 -17.15
N ILE A 325 6.15 -5.61 -16.77
CA ILE A 325 6.97 -4.78 -17.66
C ILE A 325 7.50 -5.59 -18.85
N GLU A 326 8.06 -6.77 -18.58
CA GLU A 326 8.59 -7.67 -19.61
C GLU A 326 7.51 -8.14 -20.58
N THR A 327 6.36 -8.55 -20.05
CA THR A 327 5.25 -9.05 -20.87
C THR A 327 4.65 -7.92 -21.70
N HIS A 328 4.43 -6.73 -21.14
CA HIS A 328 4.01 -5.55 -21.90
C HIS A 328 4.99 -5.24 -23.03
N THR A 329 6.29 -5.23 -22.74
CA THR A 329 7.34 -5.00 -23.75
C THR A 329 7.27 -6.03 -24.86
N ARG A 330 7.08 -7.31 -24.53
CA ARG A 330 6.95 -8.41 -25.50
C ARG A 330 5.72 -8.27 -26.38
N VAL A 331 4.55 -8.00 -25.80
CA VAL A 331 3.27 -8.07 -26.53
C VAL A 331 2.91 -6.75 -27.23
N THR A 332 3.38 -5.61 -26.73
CA THR A 332 3.12 -4.28 -27.31
C THR A 332 4.34 -3.72 -28.07
N GLY A 333 5.51 -4.33 -27.93
CA GLY A 333 6.75 -3.85 -28.54
C GLY A 333 7.41 -2.67 -27.83
N GLN A 334 6.82 -2.15 -26.75
CA GLN A 334 7.39 -1.07 -25.94
C GLN A 334 7.10 -1.30 -24.45
N ARG A 335 7.98 -0.79 -23.57
CA ARG A 335 7.71 -0.83 -22.13
C ARG A 335 6.47 0.02 -21.80
N PRO A 336 5.67 -0.38 -20.79
CA PRO A 336 4.61 0.49 -20.29
C PRO A 336 5.24 1.69 -19.59
N THR A 337 4.58 2.84 -19.73
CA THR A 337 5.01 4.10 -19.08
C THR A 337 3.98 4.64 -18.09
N GLY A 338 2.75 4.13 -18.11
CA GLY A 338 1.76 4.33 -17.06
C GLY A 338 1.59 3.08 -16.20
N TRP A 339 1.27 3.27 -14.92
CA TRP A 339 0.94 2.19 -13.99
C TRP A 339 -0.39 2.45 -13.28
N TYR A 340 -1.16 1.39 -13.06
CA TYR A 340 -2.29 1.33 -12.15
C TYR A 340 -2.49 -0.13 -11.70
N LEU A 341 -2.52 -0.44 -10.41
CA LEU A 341 -2.78 -1.81 -9.93
C LEU A 341 -4.22 -1.98 -9.42
N GLY A 342 -4.84 -0.90 -8.94
CA GLY A 342 -6.17 -0.87 -8.34
C GLY A 342 -6.16 -1.41 -6.91
N ARG A 343 -6.12 -2.74 -6.76
CA ARG A 343 -6.11 -3.42 -5.45
C ARG A 343 -4.67 -3.56 -4.94
N CYS A 344 -4.12 -2.44 -4.47
CA CYS A 344 -2.72 -2.30 -4.07
C CYS A 344 -2.40 -2.98 -2.73
N SER A 345 -1.12 -3.30 -2.54
CA SER A 345 -0.52 -3.53 -1.23
C SER A 345 -0.02 -2.20 -0.64
N PRO A 346 0.35 -2.16 0.66
CA PRO A 346 1.06 -1.01 1.24
C PRO A 346 2.42 -0.71 0.59
N ASN A 347 2.99 -1.66 -0.16
CA ASN A 347 4.28 -1.52 -0.82
C ASN A 347 4.17 -0.99 -2.25
N THR A 348 3.01 -1.12 -2.91
CA THR A 348 2.87 -0.87 -4.35
C THR A 348 3.44 0.48 -4.77
N HIS A 349 3.04 1.58 -4.12
CA HIS A 349 3.50 2.93 -4.48
C HIS A 349 5.03 3.07 -4.41
N ARG A 350 5.62 2.55 -3.34
CA ARG A 350 7.08 2.51 -3.15
C ARG A 350 7.75 1.69 -4.25
N LEU A 351 7.24 0.50 -4.56
CA LEU A 351 7.80 -0.36 -5.62
C LEU A 351 7.80 0.32 -6.99
N ILE A 352 6.73 1.09 -7.31
CA ILE A 352 6.64 1.84 -8.56
C ILE A 352 7.63 3.01 -8.60
N ALA A 353 7.76 3.77 -7.52
CA ALA A 353 8.75 4.84 -7.41
C ALA A 353 10.19 4.29 -7.49
N GLU A 354 10.47 3.15 -6.85
CA GLU A 354 11.76 2.45 -6.89
C GLU A 354 12.12 1.93 -8.29
N GLU A 355 11.15 1.46 -9.09
CA GLU A 355 11.40 1.04 -10.48
C GLU A 355 11.81 2.25 -11.35
N GLY A 356 11.14 3.39 -11.18
CA GLY A 356 11.57 4.69 -11.70
C GLY A 356 11.41 4.93 -13.21
N GLY A 357 10.90 3.95 -13.97
CA GLY A 357 10.65 4.07 -15.40
C GLY A 357 9.21 4.43 -15.76
N PHE A 358 8.31 4.57 -14.78
CA PHE A 358 6.94 5.04 -14.99
C PHE A 358 6.87 6.57 -15.04
N VAL A 359 6.15 7.07 -16.03
CA VAL A 359 5.87 8.49 -16.21
C VAL A 359 4.78 8.96 -15.25
N TYR A 360 3.83 8.08 -14.92
CA TYR A 360 2.81 8.33 -13.91
C TYR A 360 2.37 7.02 -13.22
N ASN A 361 1.80 7.17 -12.03
CA ASN A 361 1.03 6.16 -11.32
C ASN A 361 -0.43 6.67 -11.15
N ALA A 362 -1.42 5.82 -11.34
CA ALA A 362 -2.84 6.15 -11.21
C ALA A 362 -3.51 5.56 -9.95
N ASP A 363 -2.76 4.88 -9.08
CA ASP A 363 -3.25 4.27 -7.84
C ASP A 363 -3.58 5.31 -6.74
N SER A 364 -4.35 6.34 -7.09
CA SER A 364 -4.87 7.30 -6.13
C SER A 364 -6.23 7.81 -6.58
N TYR A 365 -7.07 8.14 -5.61
CA TYR A 365 -8.43 8.64 -5.81
C TYR A 365 -8.65 9.96 -5.07
N ALA A 366 -7.54 10.67 -4.76
CA ALA A 366 -7.52 11.72 -3.75
C ALA A 366 -7.66 13.15 -4.28
N ASP A 367 -7.68 13.37 -5.60
CA ASP A 367 -7.70 14.72 -6.19
C ASP A 367 -8.30 14.73 -7.61
N ASP A 368 -8.72 15.91 -8.08
CA ASP A 368 -9.21 16.20 -9.42
C ASP A 368 -8.09 16.71 -10.36
N LEU A 369 -6.84 16.78 -9.87
CA LEU A 369 -5.63 17.13 -10.61
C LEU A 369 -4.49 16.14 -10.38
N PRO A 370 -3.55 16.02 -11.33
CA PRO A 370 -2.29 15.36 -11.06
C PRO A 370 -1.50 16.04 -9.94
N PHE A 371 -0.71 15.28 -9.18
CA PHE A 371 0.17 15.79 -8.13
C PHE A 371 1.40 14.90 -7.95
N TRP A 372 2.45 15.42 -7.32
CA TRP A 372 3.69 14.66 -7.10
C TRP A 372 3.65 13.98 -5.74
N ASP A 373 3.83 12.67 -5.72
CA ASP A 373 4.13 11.90 -4.51
C ASP A 373 5.64 11.88 -4.29
N THR A 374 6.10 12.45 -3.18
CA THR A 374 7.51 12.59 -2.81
C THR A 374 7.91 11.74 -1.61
N ILE A 375 6.99 10.91 -1.08
CA ILE A 375 7.19 10.17 0.18
C ILE A 375 8.28 9.10 0.06
N HIS A 376 8.60 8.64 -1.15
CA HIS A 376 9.47 7.49 -1.40
C HIS A 376 10.92 7.85 -1.80
N ASN A 377 11.69 8.43 -0.87
CA ASN A 377 13.16 8.65 -0.93
C ASN A 377 13.70 9.23 -2.26
N ASN A 378 13.57 10.55 -2.43
CA ASN A 378 14.17 11.34 -3.52
C ASN A 378 13.74 10.93 -4.95
N ARG A 379 12.64 10.18 -5.11
CA ARG A 379 12.04 9.90 -6.41
C ARG A 379 10.60 10.37 -6.46
N PRO A 380 10.36 11.63 -6.83
CA PRO A 380 9.02 12.12 -7.09
C PRO A 380 8.33 11.25 -8.14
N GLN A 381 7.21 10.65 -7.77
CA GLN A 381 6.35 9.90 -8.67
C GLN A 381 5.14 10.76 -8.99
N LEU A 382 4.92 11.07 -10.27
CA LEU A 382 3.71 11.79 -10.67
C LEU A 382 2.51 10.86 -10.47
N ILE A 383 1.54 11.31 -9.68
CA ILE A 383 0.23 10.71 -9.54
C ILE A 383 -0.71 11.40 -10.51
N VAL A 384 -1.41 10.63 -11.33
CA VAL A 384 -2.54 11.12 -12.15
C VAL A 384 -3.78 10.38 -11.65
N PRO A 385 -4.57 10.97 -10.73
CA PRO A 385 -5.62 10.25 -10.01
C PRO A 385 -6.67 9.60 -10.91
N TYR A 386 -7.18 8.46 -10.44
CA TYR A 386 -8.23 7.69 -11.09
C TYR A 386 -9.56 7.80 -10.32
N THR A 387 -10.55 6.95 -10.63
CA THR A 387 -11.91 7.02 -10.09
C THR A 387 -12.49 5.64 -9.78
N LEU A 388 -13.24 5.54 -8.68
CA LEU A 388 -14.08 4.37 -8.33
C LEU A 388 -15.57 4.71 -8.35
N ASP A 389 -15.92 5.97 -8.65
CA ASP A 389 -17.27 6.53 -8.62
C ASP A 389 -17.78 6.80 -10.04
N ALA A 390 -17.06 7.58 -10.86
CA ALA A 390 -17.26 7.74 -12.30
C ALA A 390 -16.75 6.51 -13.07
N ASN A 391 -17.19 5.33 -12.64
CA ASN A 391 -16.67 4.04 -13.05
C ASN A 391 -17.81 3.02 -13.22
N ASP A 392 -17.82 2.32 -14.35
CA ASP A 392 -18.85 1.31 -14.64
C ASP A 392 -18.76 0.06 -13.75
N MET A 393 -17.69 -0.10 -12.96
CA MET A 393 -17.59 -1.12 -11.89
C MET A 393 -18.77 -1.04 -10.91
N ARG A 394 -19.40 0.14 -10.80
CA ARG A 394 -20.57 0.38 -9.97
C ARG A 394 -21.81 -0.37 -10.46
N PHE A 395 -21.88 -0.78 -11.72
CA PHE A 395 -22.94 -1.71 -12.15
C PHE A 395 -22.82 -3.11 -11.52
N ALA A 396 -21.66 -3.46 -10.97
CA ALA A 396 -21.38 -4.74 -10.33
C ALA A 396 -21.06 -4.59 -8.83
N SER A 397 -21.41 -3.44 -8.24
CA SER A 397 -21.17 -3.14 -6.82
C SER A 397 -22.49 -3.09 -6.04
N PRO A 398 -22.52 -3.45 -4.74
CA PRO A 398 -23.77 -3.50 -3.96
C PRO A 398 -24.63 -2.22 -3.98
N GLN A 399 -24.00 -1.03 -3.98
CA GLN A 399 -24.72 0.25 -4.00
C GLN A 399 -25.13 0.70 -5.42
N GLY A 400 -24.39 0.28 -6.45
CA GLY A 400 -24.19 1.11 -7.64
C GLY A 400 -25.31 1.15 -8.67
N PHE A 401 -24.95 1.34 -9.94
CA PHE A 401 -25.93 1.68 -10.97
C PHE A 401 -26.77 0.47 -11.37
N ASN A 402 -28.09 0.61 -11.29
CA ASN A 402 -29.06 -0.41 -11.70
C ASN A 402 -29.45 -0.27 -13.18
N ALA A 403 -29.29 0.92 -13.75
CA ALA A 403 -29.68 1.23 -15.12
C ALA A 403 -28.72 2.23 -15.77
N GLY A 404 -28.66 2.22 -17.10
CA GLY A 404 -27.79 3.10 -17.87
C GLY A 404 -28.00 4.59 -17.58
N ASP A 405 -29.24 5.03 -17.36
CA ASP A 405 -29.56 6.43 -17.06
C ASP A 405 -28.86 6.94 -15.79
N GLN A 406 -28.69 6.07 -14.78
CA GLN A 406 -28.02 6.45 -13.54
C GLN A 406 -26.53 6.71 -13.77
N PHE A 407 -25.86 5.87 -14.56
CA PHE A 407 -24.47 6.09 -14.92
C PHE A 407 -24.30 7.33 -15.80
N PHE A 408 -25.16 7.50 -16.82
CA PHE A 408 -25.14 8.69 -17.67
C PHE A 408 -25.31 9.97 -16.84
N ASN A 409 -26.33 10.05 -15.99
CA ASN A 409 -26.57 11.24 -15.16
C ASN A 409 -25.40 11.50 -14.21
N TYR A 410 -24.81 10.46 -13.62
CA TYR A 410 -23.63 10.62 -12.75
C TYR A 410 -22.46 11.25 -13.53
N LEU A 411 -22.12 10.69 -14.69
CA LEU A 411 -21.06 11.24 -15.54
C LEU A 411 -21.38 12.68 -16.00
N LYS A 412 -22.63 12.94 -16.39
CA LYS A 412 -23.09 14.25 -16.82
C LYS A 412 -22.94 15.29 -15.71
N ASP A 413 -23.39 14.97 -14.49
CA ASP A 413 -23.35 15.90 -13.37
C ASP A 413 -21.90 16.16 -12.93
N SER A 414 -21.05 15.13 -12.87
CA SER A 414 -19.60 15.28 -12.64
C SER A 414 -18.94 16.18 -13.69
N PHE A 415 -19.25 15.96 -14.97
CA PHE A 415 -18.74 16.78 -16.06
C PHE A 415 -19.20 18.24 -15.94
N ASP A 416 -20.50 18.48 -15.70
CA ASP A 416 -21.06 19.84 -15.63
C ASP A 416 -20.42 20.67 -14.52
N VAL A 417 -20.20 20.06 -13.34
CA VAL A 417 -19.54 20.72 -12.21
C VAL A 417 -18.09 21.08 -12.57
N LEU A 418 -17.30 20.10 -13.02
CA LEU A 418 -15.89 20.32 -13.35
C LEU A 418 -15.72 21.28 -14.54
N TYR A 419 -16.61 21.21 -15.53
CA TYR A 419 -16.62 22.13 -16.66
C TYR A 419 -16.95 23.56 -16.20
N ALA A 420 -17.93 23.74 -15.31
CA ALA A 420 -18.28 25.03 -14.72
C ALA A 420 -17.09 25.63 -13.94
N GLU A 421 -16.48 24.85 -13.03
CA GLU A 421 -15.29 25.23 -12.27
C GLU A 421 -14.11 25.59 -13.19
N GLY A 422 -13.98 24.89 -14.31
CA GLY A 422 -12.95 25.13 -15.33
C GLY A 422 -12.96 26.51 -15.98
N ALA A 423 -13.97 27.35 -15.73
CA ALA A 423 -13.89 28.78 -16.06
C ALA A 423 -12.81 29.52 -15.25
N HIS A 424 -12.44 28.99 -14.09
CA HIS A 424 -11.49 29.58 -13.15
C HIS A 424 -10.37 28.61 -12.79
N THR A 425 -10.70 27.34 -12.64
CA THR A 425 -9.79 26.31 -12.11
C THR A 425 -10.01 24.99 -12.85
N PRO A 426 -9.44 24.83 -14.07
CA PRO A 426 -9.59 23.60 -14.85
C PRO A 426 -9.12 22.36 -14.10
N ARG A 427 -9.82 21.24 -14.32
CA ARG A 427 -9.60 19.94 -13.69
C ARG A 427 -9.57 18.81 -14.70
N MET A 428 -9.28 17.59 -14.25
CA MET A 428 -9.46 16.39 -15.04
C MET A 428 -10.62 15.54 -14.53
N MET A 429 -11.20 14.74 -15.43
CA MET A 429 -12.24 13.76 -15.12
C MET A 429 -11.83 12.41 -15.67
N SER A 430 -11.62 11.44 -14.78
CA SER A 430 -11.40 10.06 -15.15
C SER A 430 -12.73 9.34 -15.37
N ILE A 431 -12.81 8.44 -16.35
CA ILE A 431 -13.99 7.58 -16.57
C ILE A 431 -13.54 6.14 -16.73
N GLY A 432 -13.86 5.31 -15.73
CA GLY A 432 -13.50 3.90 -15.70
C GLY A 432 -14.49 3.01 -16.42
N LEU A 433 -14.01 2.19 -17.34
CA LEU A 433 -14.81 1.29 -18.17
C LEU A 433 -14.23 -0.13 -18.13
N HIS A 434 -15.08 -1.16 -18.07
CA HIS A 434 -14.65 -2.56 -18.12
C HIS A 434 -15.32 -3.27 -19.29
N CYS A 435 -14.55 -4.04 -20.06
CA CYS A 435 -15.03 -4.69 -21.28
C CYS A 435 -16.25 -5.58 -21.00
N ARG A 436 -16.22 -6.38 -19.94
CA ARG A 436 -17.34 -7.26 -19.54
C ARG A 436 -18.58 -6.55 -18.99
N LEU A 437 -18.46 -5.28 -18.57
CA LEU A 437 -19.54 -4.51 -17.95
C LEU A 437 -20.19 -3.54 -18.95
N VAL A 438 -19.66 -2.33 -19.15
CA VAL A 438 -20.25 -1.33 -20.07
C VAL A 438 -20.30 -1.81 -21.52
N GLY A 439 -19.47 -2.79 -21.88
CA GLY A 439 -19.54 -3.45 -23.18
C GLY A 439 -20.89 -4.13 -23.44
N ARG A 440 -21.69 -4.43 -22.41
CA ARG A 440 -23.06 -4.96 -22.56
C ARG A 440 -23.99 -3.93 -23.22
N PRO A 441 -24.89 -4.31 -24.14
CA PRO A 441 -25.71 -3.36 -24.90
C PRO A 441 -26.55 -2.43 -24.03
N GLY A 442 -27.13 -2.94 -22.94
CA GLY A 442 -27.96 -2.14 -22.04
C GLY A 442 -27.21 -1.05 -21.27
N ARG A 443 -25.89 -1.21 -21.07
CA ARG A 443 -25.03 -0.22 -20.41
C ARG A 443 -24.35 0.70 -21.40
N LEU A 444 -23.95 0.19 -22.57
CA LEU A 444 -23.28 0.97 -23.60
C LEU A 444 -24.09 2.19 -24.07
N ALA A 445 -25.42 2.07 -24.10
CA ALA A 445 -26.29 3.19 -24.46
C ALA A 445 -26.07 4.42 -23.55
N ALA A 446 -25.74 4.22 -22.27
CA ALA A 446 -25.41 5.31 -21.36
C ALA A 446 -24.09 5.99 -21.73
N LEU A 447 -23.05 5.21 -21.98
CA LEU A 447 -21.76 5.72 -22.41
C LEU A 447 -21.90 6.49 -23.74
N THR A 448 -22.63 5.94 -24.71
CA THR A 448 -22.86 6.60 -26.00
C THR A 448 -23.50 7.97 -25.83
N ARG A 449 -24.54 8.09 -24.98
CA ARG A 449 -25.18 9.37 -24.67
C ARG A 449 -24.23 10.34 -23.97
N PHE A 450 -23.34 9.86 -23.10
CA PHE A 450 -22.35 10.74 -22.47
C PHE A 450 -21.32 11.26 -23.48
N LEU A 451 -20.86 10.41 -24.40
CA LEU A 451 -19.99 10.83 -25.50
C LEU A 451 -20.68 11.87 -26.40
N ASP A 452 -21.97 11.67 -26.74
CA ASP A 452 -22.77 12.66 -27.48
C ASP A 452 -22.95 13.97 -26.70
N TYR A 453 -23.06 13.88 -25.37
CA TYR A 453 -23.23 15.04 -24.51
C TYR A 453 -21.99 15.93 -24.51
N ILE A 454 -20.81 15.38 -24.24
CA ILE A 454 -19.58 16.16 -24.16
C ILE A 454 -19.11 16.71 -25.52
N ASP A 455 -19.49 16.07 -26.63
CA ASP A 455 -19.26 16.56 -28.00
C ASP A 455 -20.01 17.87 -28.29
N GLY A 456 -21.04 18.18 -27.50
CA GLY A 456 -21.77 19.44 -27.57
C GLY A 456 -21.10 20.63 -26.86
N PHE A 457 -19.91 20.45 -26.26
CA PHE A 457 -19.22 21.48 -25.48
C PHE A 457 -17.89 21.89 -26.12
N ASP A 458 -17.63 23.18 -26.16
CA ASP A 458 -16.33 23.74 -26.56
C ASP A 458 -15.28 23.54 -25.46
N ASN A 459 -13.99 23.65 -25.80
CA ASN A 459 -12.89 23.67 -24.84
C ASN A 459 -12.86 22.44 -23.90
N VAL A 460 -13.18 21.26 -24.44
CA VAL A 460 -13.00 19.97 -23.76
C VAL A 460 -11.79 19.28 -24.36
N TRP A 461 -10.82 18.89 -23.52
CA TRP A 461 -9.67 18.12 -23.96
C TRP A 461 -9.89 16.64 -23.64
N VAL A 462 -10.25 15.82 -24.63
CA VAL A 462 -10.27 14.36 -24.47
C VAL A 462 -8.86 13.82 -24.69
N ALA A 463 -8.28 13.22 -23.65
CA ALA A 463 -6.84 12.90 -23.60
C ALA A 463 -6.54 11.45 -23.22
N ARG A 464 -5.39 10.94 -23.70
CA ARG A 464 -4.75 9.78 -23.07
C ARG A 464 -4.13 10.24 -21.76
N ARG A 465 -4.05 9.34 -20.78
CA ARG A 465 -3.47 9.63 -19.46
C ARG A 465 -1.99 9.99 -19.57
N ILE A 466 -1.22 9.37 -20.48
CA ILE A 466 0.16 9.75 -20.75
C ILE A 466 0.30 11.20 -21.24
N ASP A 467 -0.68 11.72 -21.98
CA ASP A 467 -0.64 13.09 -22.49
C ASP A 467 -0.88 14.10 -21.35
N ILE A 468 -1.80 13.79 -20.43
CA ILE A 468 -2.00 14.55 -19.18
C ILE A 468 -0.72 14.52 -18.34
N ALA A 469 -0.12 13.34 -18.17
CA ALA A 469 1.11 13.19 -17.40
C ALA A 469 2.26 14.01 -17.98
N ARG A 470 2.49 13.94 -19.30
CA ARG A 470 3.53 14.71 -19.99
C ARG A 470 3.28 16.20 -19.92
N HIS A 471 2.02 16.64 -20.07
CA HIS A 471 1.63 18.03 -19.87
C HIS A 471 2.01 18.51 -18.47
N TRP A 472 1.63 17.75 -17.45
CA TRP A 472 1.90 18.09 -16.06
C TRP A 472 3.39 18.14 -15.76
N ARG A 473 4.18 17.17 -16.20
CA ARG A 473 5.64 17.17 -16.01
C ARG A 473 6.33 18.36 -16.66
N THR A 474 5.74 18.92 -17.71
CA THR A 474 6.28 20.07 -18.43
C THR A 474 5.91 21.39 -17.75
N HIS A 475 4.65 21.57 -17.34
CA HIS A 475 4.13 22.83 -16.79
C HIS A 475 4.22 22.92 -15.26
N HIS A 476 4.21 21.77 -14.58
CA HIS A 476 4.27 21.61 -13.13
C HIS A 476 5.34 20.57 -12.76
N PRO A 477 6.63 20.83 -13.06
CA PRO A 477 7.70 19.89 -12.74
C PRO A 477 7.77 19.64 -11.22
N ALA A 478 8.24 18.46 -10.83
CA ALA A 478 8.55 18.18 -9.43
C ALA A 478 9.52 19.24 -8.92
N GLN A 479 9.23 19.83 -7.76
CA GLN A 479 10.18 20.72 -7.11
C GLN A 479 11.39 19.88 -6.68
N ALA A 480 12.59 20.38 -6.97
CA ALA A 480 13.81 19.80 -6.43
C ALA A 480 13.95 20.31 -4.99
N ASP A 481 14.02 19.40 -4.03
CA ASP A 481 14.35 19.73 -2.63
C ASP A 481 15.75 20.35 -2.51
#